data_AF-A0A6N9VQ51-F1
#
_entry.id   AF-A0A6N9VQ51-F1
#
_cell.length_a   1.000
_cell.length_b   1.000
_cell.length_c   1.000
_cell.angle_alpha   90.00
_cell.angle_beta   90.00
_cell.angle_gamma   90.00
#
_symmetry.space_group_name_H-M   'P 1'
#
loop_
_entity.id
_entity.type
_entity.pdbx_description
1 polymer ?
#
loop_
_entity_poly.entity_id
_entity_poly.type
_entity_poly.pdbx_seq_one_letter_code
_entity_poly.pdbx_strand_id
1 'polypeptide(L)' 'EGSLFVMSISDGSLLGVHATPDCDMNVVAYHMALFVGRAGHVLTPELRSELRQSMESAK' A
#
# COMPACT_ATOMS: atom_id res chain seq x y z
N GLU A 1 1.43 -6.74 -21.58
CA GLU A 1 1.82 -7.74 -20.57
C GLU A 1 2.52 -7.03 -19.41
N GLY A 2 2.53 -7.61 -18.22
CA GLY A 2 3.08 -7.01 -17.01
C GLY A 2 2.95 -7.95 -15.82
N SER A 3 3.42 -7.54 -14.65
CA SER A 3 3.35 -8.34 -13.41
C SER A 3 2.71 -7.52 -12.29
N LEU A 4 1.89 -8.18 -11.47
CA LEU A 4 1.31 -7.60 -10.26
C LEU A 4 2.05 -8.15 -9.05
N PHE A 5 2.66 -7.26 -8.27
CA PHE A 5 3.32 -7.56 -7.02
C PHE A 5 2.42 -7.18 -5.86
N VAL A 6 2.39 -8.01 -4.82
CA VAL A 6 1.60 -7.78 -3.60
C VAL A 6 2.53 -7.87 -2.40
N MET A 7 2.49 -6.87 -1.53
CA MET A 7 3.24 -6.83 -0.28
C MET A 7 2.30 -6.57 0.89
N SER A 8 2.48 -7.32 1.97
CA SER A 8 1.77 -7.09 3.23
C SER A 8 2.25 -5.79 3.86
N ILE A 9 1.31 -5.00 4.37
CA ILE A 9 1.60 -3.84 5.22
C ILE A 9 1.48 -4.28 6.69
N SER A 10 0.26 -4.25 7.22
CA SER A 10 -0.15 -4.69 8.55
C SER A 10 -1.66 -4.93 8.55
N ASP A 11 -2.19 -5.58 9.59
CA ASP A 11 -3.62 -5.60 9.97
C ASP A 11 -4.57 -5.81 8.79
N GLY A 12 -4.26 -6.77 7.91
CA GLY A 12 -5.11 -7.13 6.77
C GLY A 12 -5.07 -6.19 5.56
N SER A 13 -4.17 -5.21 5.52
CA SER A 13 -3.93 -4.33 4.36
C SER A 13 -2.77 -4.80 3.48
N LEU A 14 -2.88 -4.52 2.19
CA LEU A 14 -1.94 -4.95 1.14
C LEU A 14 -1.58 -3.77 0.23
N LEU A 15 -0.31 -3.70 -0.17
CA LEU A 15 0.18 -2.85 -1.25
C LEU A 15 0.23 -3.66 -2.55
N GLY A 16 -0.51 -3.24 -3.58
CA GLY A 16 -0.46 -3.79 -4.93
C GLY A 16 0.31 -2.86 -5.88
N VAL A 17 1.27 -3.41 -6.63
CA VAL A 17 2.05 -2.67 -7.64
C VAL A 17 2.01 -3.39 -8.97
N HIS A 18 1.50 -2.74 -10.00
CA HIS A 18 1.59 -3.22 -11.38
C HIS A 18 2.88 -2.70 -12.02
N ALA A 19 3.70 -3.61 -12.54
CA ALA A 19 4.96 -3.28 -13.19
C ALA A 19 4.99 -3.79 -14.63
N THR A 20 5.71 -3.06 -15.48
CA THR A 20 5.93 -3.42 -16.87
C THR A 20 6.95 -4.56 -16.99
N PRO A 21 6.97 -5.33 -18.09
CA PRO A 21 7.86 -6.49 -18.24
C PRO A 21 9.36 -6.14 -18.24
N ASP A 22 9.70 -4.90 -18.57
CA ASP A 22 11.06 -4.35 -18.65
C ASP A 22 11.53 -3.70 -17.35
N CYS A 23 10.72 -3.74 -16.28
CA CYS A 23 11.09 -3.15 -15.00
C CYS A 23 12.19 -3.95 -14.27
N ASP A 24 13.01 -3.25 -13.49
CA ASP A 24 13.91 -3.91 -12.53
C ASP A 24 13.15 -4.30 -11.26
N MET A 25 12.94 -5.61 -11.10
CA MET A 25 12.20 -6.16 -9.97
C MET A 25 12.84 -5.84 -8.60
N ASN A 26 14.17 -5.70 -8.53
CA ASN A 26 14.85 -5.36 -7.28
C ASN A 26 14.54 -3.93 -6.86
N VAL A 27 14.50 -3.00 -7.82
CA VAL A 27 14.16 -1.60 -7.58
C VAL A 27 12.69 -1.48 -7.15
N VAL A 28 11.79 -2.23 -7.80
CA VAL A 28 10.37 -2.29 -7.43
C VAL A 28 10.21 -2.80 -6.00
N ALA A 29 10.79 -3.97 -5.69
CA ALA A 29 10.69 -4.55 -4.35
C ALA A 29 11.29 -3.66 -3.26
N TYR A 30 12.44 -3.01 -3.54
CA TYR A 30 13.07 -2.06 -2.63
C TYR A 30 12.16 -0.86 -2.32
N HIS A 31 11.57 -0.25 -3.34
CA HIS A 31 10.66 0.89 -3.13
C HIS A 31 9.35 0.48 -2.48
N MET A 32 8.84 -0.73 -2.77
CA MET A 32 7.69 -1.28 -2.05
C MET A 32 8.00 -1.40 -0.55
N ALA A 33 9.15 -1.96 -0.18
CA ALA A 33 9.56 -2.08 1.22
C ALA A 33 9.73 -0.70 1.90
N LEU A 34 10.37 0.27 1.22
CA LEU A 34 10.48 1.64 1.71
C LEU A 34 9.10 2.30 1.90
N PHE A 35 8.18 2.10 0.95
CA PHE A 35 6.83 2.64 1.03
C PHE A 35 6.10 2.07 2.23
N VAL A 36 6.11 0.74 2.41
CA VAL A 36 5.48 0.09 3.58
C VAL A 36 6.10 0.59 4.88
N GLY A 37 7.43 0.66 4.96
CA GLY A 37 8.11 1.14 6.17
C GLY A 37 7.81 2.60 6.52
N ARG A 38 7.54 3.46 5.54
CA ARG A 38 7.31 4.90 5.76
C ARG A 38 5.84 5.29 5.86
N ALA A 39 4.99 4.70 5.04
CA ALA A 39 3.59 5.07 4.90
C ALA A 39 2.62 3.97 5.34
N GLY A 40 3.10 2.75 5.62
CA GLY A 40 2.25 1.62 5.96
C GLY A 40 1.36 1.85 7.18
N HIS A 41 1.88 2.55 8.20
CA HIS A 41 1.15 2.84 9.44
C HIS A 41 -0.08 3.74 9.26
N VAL A 42 -0.15 4.54 8.18
CA VAL A 42 -1.35 5.35 7.88
C VAL A 42 -2.33 4.67 6.93
N LEU A 43 -1.97 3.49 6.43
CA LEU A 43 -2.77 2.73 5.46
C LEU A 43 -3.46 1.51 6.09
N THR A 44 -3.40 1.37 7.41
CA THR A 44 -4.08 0.29 8.12
C THR A 44 -5.61 0.43 7.99
N PRO A 45 -6.36 -0.70 7.97
CA PRO A 45 -7.81 -0.64 7.85
C PRO A 45 -8.49 0.12 8.99
N GLU A 46 -7.93 0.05 10.19
CA GLU A 46 -8.41 0.73 11.39
C GLU A 46 -8.37 2.24 11.20
N LEU A 47 -7.20 2.79 10.85
CA LEU A 47 -7.04 4.24 10.66
C LEU A 47 -7.87 4.74 9.47
N ARG A 48 -7.99 3.93 8.41
CA ARG A 48 -8.86 4.25 7.28
C ARG A 48 -10.34 4.30 7.68
N SER A 49 -10.78 3.41 8.58
CA SER A 49 -12.15 3.41 9.10
C SER A 49 -12.42 4.64 9.95
N GLU A 50 -11.50 4.99 10.85
CA GLU A 50 -11.59 6.20 11.68
C GLU A 50 -11.66 7.47 10.84
N LEU A 51 -10.78 7.60 9.82
CA LEU A 51 -10.78 8.75 8.92
C LEU A 51 -12.10 8.85 8.14
N ARG A 52 -12.63 7.71 7.64
CA ARG A 52 -13.90 7.69 6.92
C ARG A 52 -15.06 8.14 7.81
N GLN A 53 -15.14 7.64 9.04
CA GLN A 53 -16.17 8.04 10.01
C GLN A 53 -16.09 9.53 10.36
N SER A 54 -14.88 10.07 10.54
CA SER A 54 -14.67 11.50 10.79
C SER A 54 -15.18 12.37 9.63
N MET A 55 -14.88 11.97 8.38
CA MET A 55 -15.36 12.67 7.18
C MET A 55 -16.89 12.58 7.01
N GLU A 56 -17.49 11.43 7.33
CA GLU A 56 -18.95 11.24 7.30
C GLU A 56 -19.66 12.08 8.38
N SER A 57 -19.06 12.24 9.56
CA SER A 57 -19.62 13.02 10.68
C SER A 57 -19.47 14.54 10.50
N ALA A 58 -18.52 14.97 9.68
CA ALA A 58 -18.30 16.38 9.34
C ALA A 58 -19.26 16.91 8.25
N LYS A 59 -20.12 16.04 7.71
CA LYS A 59 -21.13 16.35 6.69
C LYS A 59 -22.50 16.57 7.32
#